data_AF-A0A0A2B7N4-F1
#
_entry.id   AF-A0A0A2B7N4-F1
#
_cell.length_a   1.000
_cell.length_b   1.000
_cell.length_c   1.000
_cell.angle_alpha   90.00
_cell.angle_beta   90.00
_cell.angle_gamma   90.00
#
_symmetry.space_group_name_H-M   'P 1'
#
loop_
_entity.id
_entity.type
_entity.pdbx_description
1 polymer ?
#
loop_
_entity_poly.entity_id
_entity_poly.type
_entity_poly.pdbx_seq_one_letter_code
_entity_poly.pdbx_strand_id
1 'polypeptide(L)'
;MINFVLTPDWVEAILGTIEGLSFICSSLIILRFIIVALSIANFFFCYWVGLGTAENVSILLLAILHFSLNIYMISLFYYSRSIRCVPIGWRDTYKNYFFLFLPFEFKNMLKFGDIIKHKNKKSLKLVSKNSEFENLAFVVDGEASITIENDVEVAKLKKGDWISEFSFITGDKTSANVISNNIFAISWSKATLENLKIKKPELFEKINSLIARNLCEKLIRSNKK
;
A
#
# COMPACT_ATOMS: atom_id res chain seq x y z
N MET A 1 11.25 -56.89 16.93
CA MET A 1 11.56 -55.48 17.24
C MET A 1 12.20 -54.91 15.98
N ILE A 2 11.42 -54.20 15.15
CA ILE A 2 11.93 -53.66 13.89
C ILE A 2 12.79 -52.44 14.27
N ASN A 3 14.11 -52.59 14.20
CA ASN A 3 15.01 -51.45 14.31
C ASN A 3 14.86 -50.63 13.02
N PHE A 4 14.03 -49.59 13.08
CA PHE A 4 13.91 -48.62 12.01
C PHE A 4 15.18 -47.77 12.01
N VAL A 5 16.21 -48.26 11.32
CA VAL A 5 17.41 -47.44 11.06
C VAL A 5 17.00 -46.43 10.01
N LEU A 6 16.92 -45.15 10.39
CA LEU A 6 16.70 -44.05 9.44
C LEU A 6 17.84 -44.10 8.42
N THR A 7 17.57 -44.53 7.19
CA THR A 7 18.51 -44.39 6.08
C THR A 7 18.30 -43.04 5.40
N PRO A 8 19.33 -42.49 4.71
CA PRO A 8 19.20 -41.25 3.95
C PRO A 8 17.99 -41.23 3.02
N ASP A 9 17.73 -42.31 2.29
CA ASP A 9 16.61 -42.42 1.35
C ASP A 9 15.24 -42.22 2.02
N TRP A 10 15.06 -42.76 3.24
CA TRP A 10 13.83 -42.56 4.01
C TRP A 10 13.68 -41.11 4.45
N VAL A 11 14.77 -40.44 4.84
CA VAL A 11 14.73 -39.03 5.22
C VAL A 11 14.35 -38.16 4.04
N GLU A 12 14.96 -38.40 2.88
CA GLU A 12 14.64 -37.68 1.65
C GLU A 12 13.17 -37.87 1.25
N ALA A 13 12.68 -39.12 1.26
CA ALA A 13 11.28 -39.42 0.97
C ALA A 13 10.31 -38.71 1.91
N ILE A 14 10.64 -38.64 3.22
CA ILE A 14 9.85 -37.91 4.21
C ILE A 14 9.86 -36.41 3.91
N LEU A 15 11.04 -35.81 3.66
CA LEU A 15 11.16 -34.37 3.37
C LEU A 15 10.38 -33.99 2.10
N GLY A 16 10.53 -34.76 1.02
CA GLY A 16 9.79 -34.56 -0.22
C GLY A 16 8.28 -34.73 -0.05
N THR A 17 7.85 -35.68 0.78
CA THR A 17 6.42 -35.86 1.09
C THR A 17 5.85 -34.66 1.85
N ILE A 18 6.58 -34.14 2.85
CA ILE A 18 6.17 -32.95 3.60
C ILE A 18 6.13 -31.73 2.68
N GLU A 19 7.11 -31.59 1.77
CA GLU A 19 7.10 -30.53 0.75
C GLU A 19 5.86 -30.62 -0.15
N GLY A 20 5.53 -31.81 -0.66
CA GLY A 20 4.32 -32.04 -1.45
C GLY A 20 3.04 -31.71 -0.68
N LEU A 21 2.92 -32.15 0.57
CA LEU A 21 1.76 -31.86 1.42
C LEU A 21 1.66 -30.38 1.80
N SER A 22 2.77 -29.65 1.81
CA SER A 22 2.76 -28.22 2.13
C SER A 22 1.87 -27.41 1.17
N PHE A 23 1.69 -27.86 -0.08
CA PHE A 23 0.82 -27.20 -1.06
C PHE A 23 -0.67 -27.25 -0.70
N ILE A 24 -1.08 -28.06 0.27
CA ILE A 24 -2.45 -28.03 0.83
C ILE A 24 -2.68 -26.73 1.65
N CYS A 25 -1.60 -26.08 2.11
CA CYS A 25 -1.71 -24.86 2.90
C CYS A 25 -2.41 -23.74 2.14
N SER A 26 -3.58 -23.32 2.61
CA SER A 26 -4.32 -22.20 2.02
C SER A 26 -3.65 -20.84 2.24
N SER A 27 -2.79 -20.73 3.25
CA SER A 27 -2.09 -19.50 3.59
C SER A 27 -0.72 -19.46 2.93
N LEU A 28 -0.54 -18.50 2.01
CA LEU A 28 0.73 -18.28 1.33
C LEU A 28 1.88 -18.00 2.30
N ILE A 29 1.64 -17.29 3.42
CA ILE A 29 2.71 -17.00 4.38
C ILE A 29 3.13 -18.23 5.18
N ILE A 30 2.17 -19.11 5.54
CA ILE A 30 2.47 -20.37 6.24
C ILE A 30 3.30 -21.28 5.32
N LEU A 31 2.91 -21.38 4.04
CA LEU A 31 3.68 -22.12 3.05
C LEU A 31 5.14 -21.63 2.98
N ARG A 32 5.38 -20.32 2.99
CA ARG A 32 6.77 -19.77 3.00
C ARG A 32 7.57 -20.24 4.22
N PHE A 33 6.97 -20.25 5.41
CA PHE A 33 7.66 -20.72 6.62
C PHE A 33 7.95 -22.22 6.58
N ILE A 34 7.03 -23.03 6.07
CA ILE A 34 7.24 -24.48 5.90
C ILE A 34 8.41 -24.73 4.95
N ILE A 35 8.44 -24.04 3.79
CA ILE A 35 9.52 -24.20 2.82
C ILE A 35 10.88 -23.78 3.41
N VAL A 36 10.93 -22.73 4.24
CA VAL A 36 12.16 -22.33 4.95
C VAL A 36 12.62 -23.44 5.92
N ALA A 37 11.70 -24.01 6.69
CA ALA A 37 12.02 -25.11 7.61
C ALA A 37 12.54 -26.35 6.87
N LEU A 38 11.90 -26.72 5.75
CA LEU A 38 12.34 -27.81 4.87
C LEU A 38 13.70 -27.53 4.23
N SER A 39 13.96 -26.29 3.82
CA SER A 39 15.26 -25.90 3.25
C SER A 39 16.38 -26.03 4.29
N ILE A 40 16.11 -25.69 5.55
CA ILE A 40 17.04 -25.91 6.67
C ILE A 40 17.25 -27.41 6.92
N ALA A 41 16.17 -28.22 6.89
CA ALA A 41 16.28 -29.67 7.04
C ALA A 41 17.10 -30.31 5.91
N ASN A 42 16.90 -29.89 4.67
CA ASN A 42 17.69 -30.31 3.51
C ASN A 42 19.18 -29.93 3.66
N PHE A 43 19.48 -28.78 4.26
CA PHE A 43 20.86 -28.40 4.57
C PHE A 43 21.53 -29.38 5.54
N PHE A 44 20.81 -29.77 6.62
CA PHE A 44 21.31 -30.78 7.56
C PHE A 44 21.43 -32.18 6.91
N PHE A 45 20.49 -32.54 6.03
CA PHE A 45 20.56 -33.77 5.26
C PHE A 45 21.80 -33.81 4.37
N CYS A 46 22.06 -32.76 3.58
CA CYS A 46 23.26 -32.67 2.74
C CYS A 46 24.56 -32.66 3.57
N TYR A 47 24.54 -32.07 4.77
CA TYR A 47 25.68 -32.12 5.70
C TYR A 47 25.94 -33.55 6.20
N TRP A 48 24.90 -34.34 6.46
CA TRP A 48 25.01 -35.72 6.94
C TRP A 48 25.47 -36.70 5.87
N VAL A 49 24.88 -36.62 4.66
CA VAL A 49 25.15 -37.56 3.56
C VAL A 49 26.41 -37.16 2.78
N GLY A 50 26.81 -35.89 2.83
CA GLY A 50 27.92 -35.34 2.08
C GLY A 50 27.56 -34.99 0.63
N LEU A 51 28.48 -34.31 -0.06
CA LEU A 51 28.26 -33.73 -1.39
C LEU A 51 28.96 -34.50 -2.52
N GLY A 52 29.15 -35.81 -2.34
CA GLY A 52 29.90 -36.65 -3.29
C GLY A 52 29.14 -36.95 -4.59
N THR A 53 27.82 -36.77 -4.60
CA THR A 53 26.95 -37.03 -5.77
C THR A 53 26.38 -35.73 -6.33
N ALA A 54 26.13 -35.70 -7.64
CA ALA A 54 25.48 -34.57 -8.30
C ALA A 54 24.06 -34.29 -7.75
N GLU A 55 23.38 -35.34 -7.28
CA GLU A 55 22.08 -35.26 -6.61
C GLU A 55 22.14 -34.43 -5.33
N ASN A 56 23.03 -34.78 -4.39
CA ASN A 56 23.17 -34.06 -3.12
C ASN A 56 23.61 -32.61 -3.32
N VAL A 57 24.45 -32.34 -4.34
CA VAL A 57 24.80 -30.96 -4.73
C VAL A 57 23.57 -30.20 -5.22
N SER A 58 22.72 -30.83 -6.02
CA SER A 58 21.49 -30.22 -6.54
C SER A 58 20.49 -29.91 -5.41
N ILE A 59 20.31 -30.84 -4.47
CA ILE A 59 19.46 -30.66 -3.29
C ILE A 59 19.94 -29.46 -2.47
N LEU A 60 21.25 -29.34 -2.23
CA LEU A 60 21.82 -28.22 -1.50
C LEU A 60 21.59 -26.88 -2.21
N LEU A 61 21.85 -26.83 -3.53
CA LEU A 61 21.65 -25.61 -4.31
C LEU A 61 20.18 -25.17 -4.32
N LEU A 62 19.26 -26.12 -4.48
CA LEU A 62 17.82 -25.85 -4.44
C LEU A 62 17.38 -25.38 -3.06
N ALA A 63 17.88 -25.99 -1.98
CA ALA A 63 17.61 -25.57 -0.61
C ALA A 63 18.07 -24.13 -0.36
N ILE A 64 19.25 -23.74 -0.85
CA ILE A 64 19.76 -22.35 -0.73
C ILE A 64 18.86 -21.37 -1.50
N LEU A 65 18.45 -21.73 -2.72
CA LEU A 65 17.55 -20.91 -3.52
C LEU A 65 16.18 -20.75 -2.85
N HIS A 66 15.58 -21.86 -2.42
CA HIS A 66 14.29 -21.88 -1.71
C HIS A 66 14.38 -21.06 -0.42
N PHE A 67 15.40 -21.28 0.40
CA PHE A 67 15.61 -20.50 1.62
C PHE A 67 15.66 -19.00 1.33
N SER A 68 16.50 -18.59 0.38
CA SER A 68 16.72 -17.17 0.05
C SER A 68 15.45 -16.49 -0.46
N LEU A 69 14.76 -17.12 -1.42
CA LEU A 69 13.52 -16.60 -2.00
C LEU A 69 12.40 -16.49 -0.95
N ASN A 70 12.23 -17.53 -0.13
CA ASN A 70 11.14 -17.56 0.85
C ASN A 70 11.42 -16.56 2.00
N ILE A 71 12.66 -16.42 2.46
CA ILE A 71 13.05 -15.38 3.44
C ILE A 71 12.81 -13.98 2.87
N TYR A 72 13.16 -13.73 1.60
CA TYR A 72 12.88 -12.45 0.95
C TYR A 72 11.38 -12.17 0.88
N MET A 73 10.57 -13.14 0.47
CA MET A 73 9.11 -13.00 0.39
C MET A 73 8.47 -12.76 1.76
N ILE A 74 8.91 -13.48 2.80
CA ILE A 74 8.48 -13.25 4.19
C ILE A 74 8.83 -11.82 4.61
N SER A 75 10.07 -11.39 4.35
CA SER A 75 10.54 -10.05 4.69
C SER A 75 9.72 -8.97 3.99
N LEU A 76 9.41 -9.16 2.71
CA LEU A 76 8.56 -8.26 1.93
C LEU A 76 7.13 -8.22 2.48
N PHE A 77 6.57 -9.38 2.86
CA PHE A 77 5.23 -9.47 3.44
C PHE A 77 5.13 -8.63 4.72
N TYR A 78 6.06 -8.78 5.66
CA TYR A 78 6.07 -8.03 6.91
C TYR A 78 6.43 -6.55 6.69
N TYR A 79 7.39 -6.26 5.82
CA TYR A 79 7.76 -4.88 5.49
C TYR A 79 6.57 -4.12 4.89
N SER A 80 5.80 -4.77 4.01
CA SER A 80 4.67 -4.13 3.33
C SER A 80 3.54 -3.69 4.29
N ARG A 81 3.44 -4.38 5.43
CA ARG A 81 2.48 -4.14 6.52
C ARG A 81 3.04 -3.30 7.66
N SER A 82 4.33 -2.97 7.63
CA SER A 82 4.97 -2.23 8.71
C SER A 82 4.91 -0.73 8.46
N ILE A 83 4.56 0.04 9.50
CA ILE A 83 4.66 1.51 9.48
C ILE A 83 6.08 2.01 9.14
N ARG A 84 7.10 1.16 9.32
CA ARG A 84 8.50 1.47 8.97
C ARG A 84 8.67 1.78 7.49
N CYS A 85 7.82 1.28 6.60
CA CYS A 85 7.93 1.61 5.17
C CYS A 85 7.44 3.02 4.84
N VAL A 86 6.63 3.65 5.71
CA VAL A 86 6.10 5.01 5.51
C VAL A 86 7.14 6.04 5.96
N PRO A 87 7.46 7.03 5.12
CA PRO A 87 8.38 8.12 5.49
C PRO A 87 7.93 8.83 6.77
N ILE A 88 8.89 9.24 7.61
CA ILE A 88 8.63 9.72 8.98
C ILE A 88 7.59 10.87 9.03
N GLY A 89 7.71 11.86 8.14
CA GLY A 89 6.82 13.03 8.09
C GLY A 89 5.39 12.73 7.61
N TRP A 90 5.14 11.53 7.11
CA TRP A 90 3.83 11.10 6.60
C TRP A 90 3.12 10.09 7.50
N ARG A 91 3.75 9.65 8.60
CA ARG A 91 3.20 8.61 9.47
C ARG A 91 1.91 9.03 10.17
N ASP A 92 1.82 10.28 10.62
CA ASP A 92 0.61 10.78 11.28
C ASP A 92 -0.54 10.95 10.29
N THR A 93 -0.24 11.48 9.10
CA THR A 93 -1.20 11.56 8.00
C THR A 93 -1.73 10.18 7.63
N TYR A 94 -0.84 9.19 7.54
CA TYR A 94 -1.20 7.81 7.27
C TYR A 94 -2.16 7.25 8.32
N LYS A 95 -1.78 7.31 9.61
CA LYS A 95 -2.56 6.73 10.70
C LYS A 95 -3.96 7.33 10.82
N ASN A 96 -4.09 8.64 10.60
CA ASN A 96 -5.36 9.34 10.80
C ASN A 96 -6.30 9.25 9.60
N TYR A 97 -5.76 9.30 8.38
CA TYR A 97 -6.56 9.50 7.17
C TYR A 97 -6.44 8.39 6.13
N PHE A 98 -5.32 7.66 6.09
CA PHE A 98 -5.04 6.65 5.06
C PHE A 98 -4.89 5.23 5.62
N PHE A 99 -5.43 4.95 6.82
CA PHE A 99 -5.28 3.65 7.47
C PHE A 99 -5.95 2.47 6.73
N LEU A 100 -6.87 2.74 5.79
CA LEU A 100 -7.45 1.70 4.92
C LEU A 100 -6.41 1.12 3.94
N PHE A 101 -5.32 1.84 3.67
CA PHE A 101 -4.21 1.34 2.89
C PHE A 101 -3.26 0.52 3.75
N LEU A 102 -2.65 -0.49 3.14
CA LEU A 102 -1.39 -1.03 3.65
C LEU A 102 -0.35 0.09 3.67
N PRO A 103 0.55 0.13 4.68
CA PRO A 103 1.63 1.11 4.75
C PRO A 103 2.41 1.25 3.43
N PHE A 104 2.68 0.14 2.74
CA PHE A 104 3.39 0.15 1.46
C PHE A 104 2.56 0.66 0.29
N GLU A 105 1.25 0.43 0.30
CA GLU A 105 0.34 1.02 -0.68
C GLU A 105 0.33 2.54 -0.55
N PHE A 106 0.21 3.06 0.68
CA PHE A 106 0.28 4.49 0.93
C PHE A 106 1.65 5.07 0.54
N LYS A 107 2.76 4.39 0.88
CA LYS A 107 4.10 4.78 0.41
C LYS A 107 4.15 4.92 -1.12
N ASN A 108 3.51 4.01 -1.86
CA ASN A 108 3.47 4.10 -3.31
C ASN A 108 2.57 5.23 -3.81
N MET A 109 1.44 5.51 -3.15
CA MET A 109 0.62 6.69 -3.45
C MET A 109 1.42 7.98 -3.29
N LEU A 110 2.28 8.08 -2.28
CA LEU A 110 3.17 9.23 -2.09
C LEU A 110 4.17 9.40 -3.25
N LYS A 111 4.61 8.31 -3.90
CA LYS A 111 5.56 8.39 -5.01
C LYS A 111 4.95 8.94 -6.30
N PHE A 112 3.64 8.74 -6.49
CA PHE A 112 2.93 9.20 -7.68
C PHE A 112 2.10 10.46 -7.43
N GLY A 113 2.21 11.04 -6.23
CA GLY A 113 1.54 12.28 -5.88
C GLY A 113 2.50 13.45 -5.95
N ASP A 114 2.01 14.57 -6.45
CA ASP A 114 2.72 15.84 -6.50
C ASP A 114 2.49 16.61 -5.19
N ILE A 115 3.55 17.19 -4.65
CA ILE A 115 3.47 17.96 -3.41
C ILE A 115 3.12 19.41 -3.75
N ILE A 116 2.00 19.89 -3.22
CA ILE A 116 1.60 21.29 -3.29
C ILE A 116 1.99 21.95 -1.96
N LYS A 117 2.94 22.89 -2.01
CA LYS A 117 3.35 23.68 -0.85
C LYS A 117 3.29 25.16 -1.20
N HIS A 118 2.44 25.89 -0.49
CA HIS A 118 2.30 27.33 -0.65
C HIS A 118 2.18 27.99 0.71
N LYS A 119 2.99 29.02 0.95
CA LYS A 119 2.95 29.83 2.17
C LYS A 119 3.35 31.26 1.82
N ASN A 120 2.41 32.04 1.29
CA ASN A 120 2.68 33.39 0.80
C ASN A 120 1.51 34.34 1.06
N LYS A 121 1.77 35.65 1.03
CA LYS A 121 0.75 36.70 1.13
C LYS A 121 -0.21 36.70 -0.07
N LYS A 122 0.26 36.26 -1.24
CA LYS A 122 -0.57 36.13 -2.44
C LYS A 122 -1.31 34.79 -2.42
N SER A 123 -2.61 34.84 -2.66
CA SER A 123 -3.47 33.67 -2.74
C SER A 123 -3.13 32.77 -3.94
N LEU A 124 -2.97 31.47 -3.69
CA LEU A 124 -2.83 30.43 -4.72
C LEU A 124 -4.22 29.89 -5.06
N LYS A 125 -4.59 29.94 -6.34
CA LYS A 125 -5.80 29.29 -6.84
C LYS A 125 -5.48 27.82 -7.14
N LEU A 126 -6.12 26.90 -6.42
CA LEU A 126 -5.96 25.45 -6.56
C LEU A 126 -6.95 24.86 -7.58
N VAL A 127 -8.17 25.39 -7.60
CA VAL A 127 -9.25 24.94 -8.50
C VAL A 127 -10.02 26.15 -8.98
N SER A 128 -10.41 26.14 -10.26
CA SER A 128 -11.33 27.12 -10.85
C SER A 128 -12.72 26.52 -10.99
N LYS A 129 -13.78 27.27 -10.72
CA LYS A 129 -15.17 26.86 -10.99
C LYS A 129 -15.37 26.60 -12.49
N ASN A 130 -16.21 25.61 -12.82
CA ASN A 130 -16.60 25.22 -14.17
C ASN A 130 -15.42 24.78 -15.07
N SER A 131 -14.35 24.28 -14.47
CA SER A 131 -13.22 23.66 -15.17
C SER A 131 -13.39 22.15 -15.20
N GLU A 132 -12.70 21.51 -16.14
CA GLU A 132 -12.58 20.05 -16.16
C GLU A 132 -11.85 19.55 -14.90
N PHE A 133 -12.14 18.30 -14.52
CA PHE A 133 -11.40 17.64 -13.44
C PHE A 133 -9.96 17.35 -13.88
N GLU A 134 -9.00 17.99 -13.23
CA GLU A 134 -7.57 17.80 -13.52
C GLU A 134 -6.87 16.97 -12.44
N ASN A 135 -7.09 17.31 -11.17
CA ASN A 135 -6.37 16.74 -10.05
C ASN A 135 -7.28 16.55 -8.83
N LEU A 136 -7.07 15.45 -8.11
CA LEU A 136 -7.61 15.21 -6.77
C LEU A 136 -6.52 15.53 -5.74
N ALA A 137 -6.81 16.36 -4.74
CA ALA A 137 -5.81 16.70 -3.73
C ALA A 137 -6.31 16.47 -2.31
N PHE A 138 -5.38 16.24 -1.39
CA PHE A 138 -5.63 16.02 0.03
C PHE A 138 -4.84 17.02 0.87
N VAL A 139 -5.53 17.74 1.76
CA VAL A 139 -4.92 18.75 2.64
C VAL A 139 -4.22 18.06 3.82
N VAL A 140 -2.89 18.12 3.83
CA VAL A 140 -2.05 17.51 4.87
C VAL A 140 -1.83 18.48 6.04
N ASP A 141 -1.68 19.77 5.73
CA ASP A 141 -1.61 20.86 6.70
C ASP A 141 -2.06 22.19 6.08
N GLY A 142 -2.45 23.14 6.92
CA GLY A 142 -3.02 24.43 6.50
C GLY A 142 -4.52 24.38 6.17
N GLU A 143 -4.97 25.34 5.38
CA GLU A 143 -6.39 25.52 5.04
C GLU A 143 -6.58 26.08 3.62
N ALA A 144 -7.77 25.89 3.06
CA ALA A 144 -8.18 26.52 1.80
C ALA A 144 -9.62 27.00 1.90
N SER A 145 -9.93 28.13 1.28
CA SER A 145 -11.27 28.68 1.18
C SER A 145 -11.94 28.21 -0.12
N ILE A 146 -13.19 27.81 -0.02
CA ILE A 146 -14.07 27.53 -1.14
C ILE A 146 -14.89 28.79 -1.41
N THR A 147 -14.76 29.34 -2.62
CA THR A 147 -15.52 30.52 -3.04
C THR A 147 -16.42 30.22 -4.23
N ILE A 148 -17.62 30.81 -4.23
CA ILE A 148 -18.55 30.80 -5.35
C ILE A 148 -18.59 32.17 -6.02
N GLU A 149 -19.62 32.46 -6.82
CA GLU A 149 -19.75 33.74 -7.53
C GLU A 149 -19.53 34.95 -6.61
N ASN A 150 -18.87 35.98 -7.16
CA ASN A 150 -18.46 37.20 -6.46
C ASN A 150 -17.44 37.02 -5.32
N ASP A 151 -16.61 35.96 -5.37
CA ASP A 151 -15.56 35.65 -4.38
C ASP A 151 -16.08 35.51 -2.94
N VAL A 152 -17.37 35.22 -2.78
CA VAL A 152 -17.97 34.96 -1.48
C VAL A 152 -17.49 33.59 -0.98
N GLU A 153 -16.84 33.58 0.18
CA GLU A 153 -16.43 32.35 0.86
C GLU A 153 -17.66 31.62 1.40
N VAL A 154 -17.84 30.37 0.98
CA VAL A 154 -18.96 29.51 1.42
C VAL A 154 -18.54 28.43 2.39
N ALA A 155 -17.27 28.02 2.34
CA ALA A 155 -16.74 26.98 3.21
C ALA A 155 -15.22 27.08 3.31
N LYS A 156 -14.67 26.45 4.35
CA LYS A 156 -13.23 26.24 4.53
C LYS A 156 -12.91 24.75 4.55
N LEU A 157 -11.86 24.39 3.83
CA LEU A 157 -11.19 23.11 3.89
C LEU A 157 -10.06 23.19 4.90
N LYS A 158 -9.95 22.17 5.74
CA LYS A 158 -8.89 22.05 6.75
C LYS A 158 -8.09 20.78 6.54
N LYS A 159 -7.02 20.63 7.32
CA LYS A 159 -6.28 19.37 7.43
C LYS A 159 -7.22 18.15 7.53
N GLY A 160 -7.01 17.19 6.64
CA GLY A 160 -7.82 15.98 6.53
C GLY A 160 -8.89 16.01 5.45
N ASP A 161 -9.13 17.17 4.83
CA ASP A 161 -10.15 17.31 3.79
C ASP A 161 -9.57 17.10 2.39
N TRP A 162 -10.40 16.55 1.51
CA TRP A 162 -10.11 16.46 0.08
C TRP A 162 -10.51 17.74 -0.67
N ILE A 163 -9.88 17.96 -1.82
CA ILE A 163 -10.13 19.01 -2.81
C ILE A 163 -10.46 18.31 -4.13
N SER A 164 -11.46 18.83 -4.85
CA SER A 164 -11.97 18.29 -6.13
C SER A 164 -12.64 16.91 -6.02
N GLU A 165 -13.03 16.50 -4.83
CA GLU A 165 -13.63 15.18 -4.58
C GLU A 165 -14.97 14.99 -5.28
N PHE A 166 -15.78 16.05 -5.38
CA PHE A 166 -17.10 15.98 -6.00
C PHE A 166 -16.97 15.69 -7.50
N SER A 167 -16.19 16.49 -8.22
CA SER A 167 -15.89 16.28 -9.65
C SER A 167 -15.20 14.95 -9.92
N PHE A 168 -14.35 14.48 -9.01
CA PHE A 168 -13.73 13.16 -9.13
C PHE A 168 -14.77 12.02 -9.09
N ILE A 169 -15.77 12.11 -8.21
CA ILE A 169 -16.80 11.08 -8.05
C ILE A 169 -17.86 11.17 -9.14
N THR A 170 -18.39 12.36 -9.43
CA THR A 170 -19.50 12.52 -10.36
C THR A 170 -19.07 12.56 -11.82
N GLY A 171 -17.81 12.92 -12.08
CA GLY A 171 -17.30 13.22 -13.43
C GLY A 171 -17.72 14.60 -13.94
N ASP A 172 -18.45 15.38 -13.14
CA ASP A 172 -18.87 16.73 -13.51
C ASP A 172 -17.73 17.75 -13.40
N LYS A 173 -17.93 18.90 -14.04
CA LYS A 173 -17.07 20.07 -13.88
C LYS A 173 -17.03 20.54 -12.42
N THR A 174 -15.97 21.25 -12.07
CA THR A 174 -15.75 21.78 -10.73
C THR A 174 -16.86 22.77 -10.33
N SER A 175 -17.42 22.59 -9.14
CA SER A 175 -18.57 23.38 -8.67
C SER A 175 -18.19 24.73 -8.05
N ALA A 176 -16.95 24.89 -7.60
CA ALA A 176 -16.48 26.07 -6.88
C ALA A 176 -15.00 26.36 -7.13
N ASN A 177 -14.57 27.58 -6.82
CA ASN A 177 -13.15 27.91 -6.76
C ASN A 177 -12.59 27.45 -5.42
N VAL A 178 -11.32 27.01 -5.42
CA VAL A 178 -10.58 26.69 -4.19
C VAL A 178 -9.31 27.51 -4.17
N ILE A 179 -9.14 28.31 -3.12
CA ILE A 179 -8.05 29.28 -2.99
C ILE A 179 -7.38 29.10 -1.62
N SER A 180 -6.05 29.18 -1.55
CA SER A 180 -5.32 29.10 -0.29
C SER A 180 -4.15 30.08 -0.20
N ASN A 181 -3.93 30.62 0.99
CA ASN A 181 -2.75 31.43 1.33
C ASN A 181 -1.63 30.59 2.00
N ASN A 182 -2.01 29.49 2.66
CA ASN A 182 -1.11 28.60 3.37
C ASN A 182 -1.62 27.15 3.32
N ILE A 183 -0.99 26.32 2.50
CA ILE A 183 -1.36 24.91 2.32
C ILE A 183 -0.14 24.03 2.11
N PHE A 184 -0.20 22.86 2.72
CA PHE A 184 0.61 21.70 2.38
C PHE A 184 -0.34 20.56 2.02
N ALA A 185 -0.33 20.16 0.76
CA ALA A 185 -1.21 19.15 0.21
C ALA A 185 -0.45 18.19 -0.69
N ILE A 186 -1.05 17.04 -0.94
CA ILE A 186 -0.61 16.09 -1.97
C ILE A 186 -1.71 15.95 -3.01
N SER A 187 -1.35 16.00 -4.29
CA SER A 187 -2.27 15.90 -5.41
C SER A 187 -1.93 14.74 -6.33
N TRP A 188 -2.96 14.14 -6.92
CA TRP A 188 -2.84 13.12 -7.95
C TRP A 188 -3.61 13.57 -9.18
N SER A 189 -2.95 13.54 -10.33
CA SER A 189 -3.59 13.90 -11.60
C SER A 189 -4.60 12.86 -12.05
N LYS A 190 -5.56 13.30 -12.87
CA LYS A 190 -6.55 12.45 -13.52
C LYS A 190 -5.91 11.26 -14.21
N ALA A 191 -4.85 11.49 -14.98
CA ALA A 191 -4.11 10.43 -15.68
C ALA A 191 -3.51 9.40 -14.71
N THR A 192 -2.94 9.85 -13.58
CA THR A 192 -2.42 8.94 -12.53
C THR A 192 -3.53 8.10 -11.92
N LEU A 193 -4.69 8.71 -11.64
CA LEU A 193 -5.84 8.03 -11.04
C LEU A 193 -6.51 7.04 -12.01
N GLU A 194 -6.63 7.38 -13.30
CA GLU A 194 -7.14 6.49 -14.34
C GLU A 194 -6.23 5.28 -14.54
N ASN A 195 -4.93 5.49 -14.59
CA ASN A 195 -3.95 4.41 -14.66
C ASN A 195 -4.00 3.53 -13.39
N LEU A 196 -4.22 4.14 -12.23
CA LEU A 196 -4.39 3.40 -10.97
C LEU A 196 -5.66 2.52 -10.99
N LYS A 197 -6.77 3.04 -11.50
CA LYS A 197 -8.02 2.30 -11.66
C LYS A 197 -7.84 1.04 -12.50
N ILE A 198 -7.06 1.12 -13.58
CA ILE A 198 -6.79 -0.01 -14.48
C ILE A 198 -5.81 -0.99 -13.83
N LYS A 199 -4.68 -0.51 -13.30
CA LYS A 199 -3.60 -1.39 -12.83
C LYS A 199 -3.84 -1.99 -11.45
N LYS A 200 -4.58 -1.29 -10.58
CA LYS A 200 -4.80 -1.64 -9.18
C LYS A 200 -6.20 -1.24 -8.74
N PRO A 201 -7.26 -1.89 -9.26
CA PRO A 201 -8.65 -1.54 -8.95
C PRO A 201 -8.95 -1.57 -7.44
N GLU A 202 -8.40 -2.53 -6.70
CA GLU A 202 -8.55 -2.61 -5.23
C GLU A 202 -8.02 -1.35 -4.51
N LEU A 203 -6.93 -0.77 -5.03
CA LEU A 203 -6.34 0.45 -4.47
C LEU A 203 -7.22 1.67 -4.76
N PHE A 204 -7.79 1.71 -5.97
CA PHE A 204 -8.73 2.74 -6.37
C PHE A 204 -10.01 2.73 -5.52
N GLU A 205 -10.55 1.54 -5.20
CA GLU A 205 -11.71 1.44 -4.32
C GLU A 205 -11.44 1.89 -2.87
N LYS A 206 -10.22 1.69 -2.37
CA LYS A 206 -9.80 2.27 -1.09
C LYS A 206 -9.79 3.80 -1.13
N ILE A 207 -9.38 4.42 -2.24
CA ILE A 207 -9.46 5.88 -2.42
C ILE A 207 -10.93 6.33 -2.36
N ASN A 208 -11.80 5.71 -3.15
CA ASN A 208 -13.24 6.03 -3.15
C ASN A 208 -13.84 5.93 -1.74
N SER A 209 -13.48 4.88 -1.01
CA SER A 209 -13.94 4.66 0.36
C SER A 209 -13.48 5.77 1.33
N LEU A 210 -12.22 6.23 1.20
CA LEU A 210 -11.72 7.34 2.02
C LEU A 210 -12.38 8.66 1.68
N ILE A 211 -12.63 8.93 0.40
CA ILE A 211 -13.31 10.15 -0.04
C ILE A 211 -14.76 10.14 0.47
N ALA A 212 -15.48 9.04 0.28
CA ALA A 212 -16.84 8.88 0.77
C ALA A 212 -16.93 9.14 2.28
N ARG A 213 -15.99 8.58 3.06
CA ARG A 213 -15.93 8.86 4.51
C ARG A 213 -15.70 10.34 4.80
N ASN A 214 -14.77 11.00 4.10
CA ASN A 214 -14.52 12.42 4.29
C ASN A 214 -15.74 13.29 3.92
N LEU A 215 -16.46 12.94 2.85
CA LEU A 215 -17.71 13.60 2.46
C LEU A 215 -18.77 13.48 3.55
N CYS A 216 -18.97 12.28 4.12
CA CYS A 216 -19.88 12.09 5.25
C CYS A 216 -19.47 12.96 6.45
N GLU A 217 -18.19 13.01 6.79
CA GLU A 217 -17.68 13.87 7.87
C GLU A 217 -17.92 15.36 7.59
N LYS A 218 -17.75 15.82 6.34
CA LYS A 218 -18.04 17.20 5.91
C LYS A 218 -19.53 17.53 6.01
N LEU A 219 -20.41 16.63 5.57
CA LEU A 219 -21.87 16.79 5.66
C LEU A 219 -22.32 16.92 7.12
N ILE A 220 -21.81 16.08 8.02
CA ILE A 220 -22.11 16.17 9.46
C ILE A 220 -21.63 17.50 10.04
N ARG A 221 -20.45 18.00 9.64
CA ARG A 221 -19.95 19.31 10.07
C ARG A 221 -20.82 20.46 9.55
N SER A 222 -21.33 20.35 8.34
CA SER A 222 -22.21 21.37 7.73
C SER A 222 -23.56 21.45 8.42
N ASN A 223 -24.16 20.31 8.80
CA ASN A 223 -25.47 20.29 9.48
C ASN A 223 -25.42 20.73 10.94
N LYS A 224 -24.23 20.86 11.54
CA LYS A 224 -24.05 21.33 12.93
C LYS A 224 -23.86 22.85 13.03
N LYS A 225 -23.75 23.56 11.90
CA LYS A 225 -23.70 25.02 11.83
C LYS A 225 -25.09 25.55 11.53
#